data_AF-A0A7J7JD98-F1
#
_entry.id   AF-A0A7J7JD98-F1
#
_cell.length_a   1.000
_cell.length_b   1.000
_cell.length_c   1.000
_cell.angle_alpha   90.00
_cell.angle_beta   90.00
_cell.angle_gamma   90.00
#
_symmetry.space_group_name_H-M   'P 1'
#
loop_
_entity.id
_entity.type
_entity.pdbx_description
1 polymer ?
#
loop_
_entity_poly.entity_id
_entity_poly.type
_entity_poly.pdbx_seq_one_letter_code
_entity_poly.pdbx_strand_id
1 'polypeptide(L)'
;MDLPKKHVFIHHGPYETCGIVSYQTERLEGMQKLFKSKGHKVDLHEISDRNSVELWVKGELIYKCSIKSLEFGGDGLMDTICAEALLAVEKAF
;
A
#
# COMPACT_ATOMS: atom_id res chain seq x y z
N MET A 1 14.01 18.30 -7.41
CA MET A 1 13.53 18.63 -6.06
C MET A 1 13.23 17.33 -5.36
N ASP A 2 13.88 17.04 -4.24
CA ASP A 2 13.52 15.88 -3.41
C ASP A 2 12.21 16.19 -2.67
N LEU A 3 11.21 15.33 -2.84
CA LEU A 3 9.98 15.41 -2.07
C LEU A 3 10.23 14.99 -0.61
N PRO A 4 9.49 15.57 0.36
CA PRO A 4 9.63 15.22 1.77
C PRO A 4 9.30 13.74 1.97
N LYS A 5 10.17 13.06 2.73
CA LYS A 5 9.96 11.66 3.10
C LYS A 5 8.83 11.57 4.12
N LYS A 6 8.07 10.49 4.04
CA LYS A 6 6.83 10.31 4.81
C LYS A 6 6.85 8.98 5.52
N HIS A 7 6.16 8.93 6.65
CA HIS A 7 5.83 7.71 7.33
C HIS A 7 4.42 7.31 6.89
N VAL A 8 4.34 6.22 6.13
CA VAL A 8 3.12 5.66 5.57
C VAL A 8 2.74 4.42 6.37
N PHE A 9 1.49 4.37 6.83
CA PHE A 9 0.89 3.18 7.41
C PHE A 9 -0.03 2.55 6.37
N ILE A 10 0.24 1.31 5.99
CA ILE A 10 -0.61 0.53 5.09
C ILE A 10 -1.50 -0.34 5.96
N HIS A 11 -2.74 0.08 6.12
CA HIS A 11 -3.77 -0.71 6.77
C HIS A 11 -4.35 -1.67 5.75
N HIS A 12 -4.34 -2.98 6.01
CA HIS A 12 -4.81 -3.97 5.04
C HIS A 12 -5.73 -5.02 5.65
N GLY A 13 -6.76 -5.34 4.87
CA GLY A 13 -7.74 -6.37 5.16
C GLY A 13 -7.27 -7.77 4.78
N PRO A 14 -7.91 -8.80 5.34
CA PRO A 14 -7.71 -10.15 4.85
C PRO A 14 -8.31 -10.28 3.45
N TYR A 15 -7.74 -11.12 2.61
CA TYR A 15 -8.31 -11.47 1.32
C TYR A 15 -8.21 -12.97 1.05
N GLU A 16 -8.97 -13.41 0.06
CA GLU A 16 -9.01 -14.83 -0.32
C GLU A 16 -7.96 -15.16 -1.37
N THR A 17 -7.13 -16.15 -1.06
CA THR A 17 -6.18 -16.79 -1.96
C THR A 17 -6.39 -18.30 -1.85
N CYS A 18 -6.59 -19.00 -2.97
CA CYS A 18 -6.79 -20.46 -3.00
C CYS A 18 -7.87 -20.96 -2.01
N GLY A 19 -8.98 -20.23 -1.86
CA GLY A 19 -10.10 -20.58 -0.98
C GLY A 19 -9.87 -20.29 0.51
N ILE A 20 -8.73 -19.69 0.90
CA ILE A 20 -8.41 -19.34 2.28
C ILE A 20 -8.41 -17.83 2.45
N VAL A 21 -9.17 -17.33 3.44
CA VAL A 21 -9.20 -15.91 3.81
C VAL A 21 -8.19 -15.66 4.93
N SER A 22 -7.18 -14.83 4.67
CA SER A 22 -6.10 -14.54 5.62
C SER A 22 -5.46 -13.18 5.35
N TYR A 23 -4.67 -12.68 6.30
CA TYR A 23 -3.93 -11.40 6.22
C TYR A 23 -2.62 -11.54 5.44
N GLN A 24 -2.73 -12.05 4.21
CA GLN A 24 -1.60 -12.15 3.29
C GLN A 24 -1.09 -10.76 2.87
N THR A 25 0.21 -10.68 2.54
CA THR A 25 0.90 -9.42 2.23
C THR A 25 1.61 -9.45 0.87
N GLU A 26 1.52 -10.54 0.14
CA GLU A 26 2.24 -10.78 -1.11
C GLU A 26 1.87 -9.74 -2.18
N ARG A 27 0.59 -9.35 -2.25
CA ARG A 27 0.12 -8.27 -3.14
C ARG A 27 0.50 -6.86 -2.67
N LEU A 28 0.99 -6.71 -1.43
CA LEU A 28 1.47 -5.43 -0.92
C LEU A 28 2.97 -5.23 -1.17
N GLU A 29 3.68 -6.26 -1.65
CA GLU A 29 5.15 -6.23 -1.78
C GLU A 29 5.62 -5.14 -2.75
N GLY A 30 5.01 -5.07 -3.94
CA GLY A 30 5.32 -4.05 -4.93
C GLY A 30 5.13 -2.63 -4.39
N MET A 31 4.00 -2.37 -3.72
CA MET A 31 3.71 -1.08 -3.11
C MET A 31 4.73 -0.71 -2.02
N GLN A 32 5.06 -1.65 -1.12
CA GLN A 32 6.05 -1.43 -0.07
C GLN A 32 7.44 -1.11 -0.65
N LYS A 33 7.88 -1.88 -1.65
CA LYS A 33 9.18 -1.68 -2.31
C LYS A 33 9.23 -0.35 -3.03
N LEU A 34 8.17 0.00 -3.76
CA LEU A 34 8.09 1.29 -4.46
C LEU A 34 8.23 2.45 -3.47
N PHE A 35 7.45 2.45 -2.39
CA PHE A 35 7.49 3.54 -1.41
C PHE A 35 8.85 3.64 -0.69
N LYS A 36 9.41 2.49 -0.30
CA LYS A 36 10.77 2.43 0.31
C LYS A 36 11.84 2.92 -0.66
N SER A 37 11.73 2.61 -1.96
CA SER A 37 12.68 3.08 -2.99
C SER A 37 12.69 4.60 -3.14
N LYS A 38 11.57 5.26 -2.85
CA LYS A 38 11.46 6.74 -2.81
C LYS A 38 11.90 7.33 -1.47
N GLY A 39 12.28 6.49 -0.51
CA GLY A 39 12.76 6.88 0.82
C GLY A 39 11.65 7.07 1.85
N HIS A 40 10.42 6.65 1.58
CA HIS A 40 9.36 6.66 2.58
C HIS A 40 9.54 5.51 3.58
N LYS A 41 9.20 5.74 4.83
CA LYS A 41 9.04 4.69 5.84
C LYS A 41 7.66 4.06 5.68
N VAL A 42 7.58 2.73 5.74
CA VAL A 42 6.33 1.99 5.53
C VAL A 42 6.16 0.95 6.64
N ASP A 43 5.03 1.00 7.33
CA ASP A 43 4.60 0.01 8.33
C ASP A 43 3.25 -0.60 7.93
N LEU A 44 3.04 -1.90 8.18
CA LEU A 44 1.81 -2.62 7.86
C LEU A 44 0.97 -2.80 9.12
N HIS A 45 -0.35 -2.65 8.99
CA HIS A 45 -1.31 -2.89 10.07
C HIS A 45 -2.50 -3.69 9.54
N GLU A 46 -2.91 -4.72 10.24
CA GLU A 46 -4.08 -5.51 9.89
C GLU A 46 -5.37 -4.79 10.30
N ILE A 47 -6.38 -4.82 9.43
CA ILE A 47 -7.73 -4.30 9.70
C ILE A 47 -8.80 -5.33 9.31
N SER A 48 -9.96 -5.31 9.96
CA SER A 48 -11.01 -6.30 9.69
C SER A 48 -11.72 -6.13 8.34
N ASP A 49 -11.56 -4.98 7.66
CA ASP A 49 -12.26 -4.65 6.41
C ASP A 49 -11.72 -5.48 5.24
N ARG A 50 -12.46 -6.51 4.82
CA ARG A 50 -12.00 -7.51 3.85
C ARG A 50 -11.63 -6.89 2.50
N ASN A 51 -10.51 -7.33 1.94
CA ASN A 51 -9.91 -6.87 0.69
C ASN A 51 -9.49 -5.39 0.67
N SER A 52 -9.61 -4.63 1.75
CA SER A 52 -9.27 -3.21 1.76
C SER A 52 -7.77 -2.98 1.92
N VAL A 53 -7.24 -1.96 1.24
CA VAL A 53 -5.93 -1.38 1.51
C VAL A 53 -6.13 0.12 1.69
N GLU A 54 -5.63 0.66 2.78
CA GLU A 54 -5.75 2.06 3.16
C GLU A 54 -4.37 2.62 3.49
N LEU A 55 -4.04 3.76 2.90
CA LEU A 55 -2.79 4.47 3.17
C LEU A 55 -3.05 5.65 4.10
N TRP A 56 -2.37 5.62 5.23
CA TRP A 56 -2.47 6.65 6.26
C TRP A 56 -1.14 7.37 6.43
N VAL A 57 -1.17 8.71 6.40
CA VAL A 57 0.00 9.57 6.65
C VAL A 57 -0.42 10.64 7.65
N LYS A 58 0.35 10.79 8.74
CA LYS A 58 0.06 11.76 9.82
C LYS A 58 -1.38 11.62 10.40
N GLY A 59 -1.92 10.40 10.41
CA GLY A 59 -3.27 10.14 10.93
C GLY A 59 -4.41 10.42 9.96
N GLU A 60 -4.11 10.74 8.70
CA GLU A 60 -5.13 10.96 7.67
C GLU A 60 -5.09 9.88 6.57
N LEU A 61 -6.27 9.44 6.15
CA LEU A 61 -6.45 8.52 5.03
C LEU A 61 -6.27 9.29 3.71
N ILE A 62 -5.22 8.93 2.96
CA ILE A 62 -4.86 9.63 1.71
C ILE A 62 -5.14 8.81 0.44
N TYR A 63 -5.32 7.49 0.58
CA TYR A 63 -5.60 6.60 -0.54
C TYR A 63 -6.28 5.32 -0.04
N LYS A 64 -7.21 4.77 -0.84
CA LYS A 64 -7.84 3.48 -0.57
C LYS A 64 -8.01 2.70 -1.88
N CYS A 65 -7.68 1.41 -1.86
CA CYS A 65 -7.93 0.50 -2.98
C CYS A 65 -8.29 -0.91 -2.49
N SER A 66 -8.59 -1.80 -3.42
CA SER A 66 -8.74 -3.23 -3.14
C SER A 66 -7.40 -3.94 -3.25
N ILE A 67 -7.03 -4.77 -2.27
CA ILE A 67 -5.81 -5.57 -2.30
C ILE A 67 -5.77 -6.54 -3.49
N LYS A 68 -6.95 -6.98 -3.97
CA LYS A 68 -7.06 -7.88 -5.13
C LYS A 68 -6.78 -7.17 -6.46
N SER A 69 -6.80 -5.84 -6.47
CA SER A 69 -6.46 -5.05 -7.64
C SER A 69 -4.96 -4.85 -7.80
N LEU A 70 -4.17 -5.05 -6.74
CA LEU A 70 -2.71 -4.97 -6.79
C LEU A 70 -2.11 -6.21 -7.45
N GLU A 71 -1.03 -6.01 -8.19
CA GLU A 71 -0.25 -7.11 -8.75
C GLU A 71 0.41 -7.95 -7.64
N PHE A 72 0.64 -9.23 -7.92
CA PHE A 72 1.24 -10.15 -6.94
C PHE A 72 2.75 -10.00 -6.92
N GLY A 73 3.34 -9.68 -5.76
CA GLY A 73 4.79 -9.53 -5.60
C GLY A 73 5.37 -8.32 -6.35
N GLY A 74 6.58 -8.47 -6.87
CA GLY A 74 7.22 -7.49 -7.75
C GLY A 74 7.83 -6.27 -7.05
N ASP A 75 8.13 -5.23 -7.83
CA ASP A 75 8.72 -3.95 -7.36
C ASP A 75 7.73 -2.77 -7.40
N GLY A 76 6.51 -3.01 -7.91
CA GLY A 76 5.46 -2.01 -8.03
C GLY A 76 5.64 -0.99 -9.16
N LEU A 77 6.70 -1.09 -9.98
CA LEU A 77 7.00 -0.10 -11.02
C LEU A 77 6.03 -0.15 -12.20
N MET A 78 5.49 -1.34 -12.53
CA MET A 78 4.54 -1.53 -13.63
C MET A 78 3.08 -1.57 -13.17
N ASP A 79 2.84 -1.53 -11.85
CA ASP A 79 1.49 -1.54 -11.28
C ASP A 79 0.97 -0.09 -11.20
N THR A 80 -0.07 0.22 -11.98
CA THR A 80 -0.65 1.56 -12.04
C THR A 80 -1.27 2.00 -10.72
N ILE A 81 -1.80 1.06 -9.92
CA ILE A 81 -2.36 1.35 -8.60
C ILE A 81 -1.24 1.71 -7.63
N CYS A 82 -0.09 1.02 -7.71
CA CYS A 82 1.10 1.41 -6.97
C CYS A 82 1.57 2.83 -7.34
N ALA A 83 1.54 3.19 -8.63
CA ALA A 83 1.90 4.53 -9.10
C ALA A 83 0.92 5.61 -8.60
N GLU A 84 -0.38 5.37 -8.67
CA GLU A 84 -1.42 6.28 -8.14
C GLU A 84 -1.29 6.47 -6.63
N ALA A 85 -1.08 5.37 -5.91
CA ALA A 85 -0.91 5.37 -4.47
C ALA A 85 0.35 6.15 -4.05
N LEU A 86 1.46 5.98 -4.79
CA LEU A 86 2.67 6.77 -4.57
C LEU A 86 2.40 8.26 -4.80
N LEU A 87 1.70 8.61 -5.88
CA LEU A 87 1.35 10.01 -6.17
C LEU A 87 0.52 10.63 -5.04
N ALA A 88 -0.41 9.86 -4.45
CA ALA A 88 -1.19 10.31 -3.29
C ALA A 88 -0.30 10.54 -2.06
N VAL A 89 0.65 9.62 -1.78
CA VAL A 89 1.66 9.79 -0.72
C VAL A 89 2.50 11.03 -0.97
N GLU A 90 2.99 11.23 -2.19
CA GLU A 90 3.83 12.36 -2.57
C GLU A 90 3.12 13.71 -2.42
N LYS A 91 1.82 13.77 -2.74
CA LYS A 91 0.98 14.97 -2.59
C LYS A 91 0.48 15.24 -1.18
N ALA A 92 0.57 14.27 -0.28
CA ALA A 92 0.25 14.50 1.13
C ALA A 92 1.23 15.53 1.74
N PHE A 93 0.72 16.34 2.67
CA PHE A 93 1.37 17.37 3.50
C PHE A 93 2.90 17.49 3.50
#